data_AF-A0A7K0R8T5-F1
#
_entry.id   AF-A0A7K0R8T5-F1
#
_cell.length_a   1.000
_cell.length_b   1.000
_cell.length_c   1.000
_cell.angle_alpha   90.00
_cell.angle_beta   90.00
_cell.angle_gamma   90.00
#
_symmetry.space_group_name_H-M   'P 1'
#
loop_
_entity.id
_entity.type
_entity.pdbx_description
1 polymer ?
#
loop_
_entity_poly.entity_id
_entity_poly.type
_entity_poly.pdbx_seq_one_letter_code
_entity_poly.pdbx_strand_id
1 'polypeptide(L)'
;MATRLVIVFVITLIAAVTLPRLAAAAEPLAFADPAATEIAALDGSIAWASGPRTGPQRLMIHTASGTRRVPGAPLAVGYRSLDLGRDDHGGLVLSYQRCRTLSACAARRDDLHGHRSSFRGLAPAGCTLTTAPAIWRYRVAYGLFCAQAGREDQRRSGLYVKAVGTAPRRIARPSEVARYGISSVTSVDLRATTVAAIYSDIYSYAAISGIWGGGMRAFLAGASEGESDAHVPGLALGSGGVLWALTDAEHAGDPLEAIIFRLIGGCRSHEVMQTPEASGTYAATDIAVDGTRLYELVPGVGIRLHAFTPSAGC
;
A
#
# COMPACT_ATOMS: atom_id res chain seq x y z
N MET A 1 -52.90 30.45 65.83
CA MET A 1 -52.69 29.01 65.67
C MET A 1 -52.39 28.77 64.19
N ALA A 2 -51.13 28.59 63.79
CA ALA A 2 -50.44 27.28 63.75
C ALA A 2 -51.18 26.35 62.75
N THR A 3 -50.61 25.79 61.67
CA THR A 3 -49.25 25.31 61.43
C THR A 3 -49.08 24.98 59.93
N ARG A 4 -47.84 25.08 59.46
CA ARG A 4 -47.19 24.60 58.22
C ARG A 4 -47.78 23.32 57.58
N LEU A 5 -47.74 23.21 56.23
CA LEU A 5 -46.89 22.21 55.56
C LEU A 5 -46.72 22.49 54.06
N VAL A 6 -45.46 22.56 53.64
CA VAL A 6 -44.97 22.53 52.26
C VAL A 6 -44.86 21.08 51.82
N ILE A 7 -45.38 20.70 50.65
CA ILE A 7 -44.86 19.55 49.89
C ILE A 7 -44.69 19.96 48.43
N VAL A 8 -43.41 20.10 48.08
CA VAL A 8 -42.84 20.19 46.74
C VAL A 8 -43.02 18.84 46.05
N PHE A 9 -43.63 18.82 44.86
CA PHE A 9 -43.50 17.67 43.95
C PHE A 9 -42.88 18.14 42.63
N VAL A 10 -41.56 17.97 42.56
CA VAL A 10 -40.77 18.00 41.33
C VAL A 10 -41.17 16.76 40.52
N ILE A 11 -41.89 16.93 39.42
CA ILE A 11 -42.07 15.86 38.44
C ILE A 11 -40.96 16.01 37.39
N THR A 12 -40.05 15.06 37.46
CA THR A 12 -38.85 14.89 36.66
C THR A 12 -39.17 14.82 35.18
N LEU A 13 -38.63 15.78 34.43
CA LEU A 13 -38.58 15.80 32.97
C LEU A 13 -37.64 14.68 32.47
N ILE A 14 -38.20 13.52 32.09
CA ILE A 14 -37.47 12.52 31.30
C ILE A 14 -37.80 12.79 29.83
N ALA A 15 -37.11 13.77 29.25
CA ALA A 15 -37.00 13.86 27.81
C ALA A 15 -36.11 12.71 27.36
N ALA A 16 -36.74 11.63 26.86
CA ALA A 16 -36.05 10.57 26.16
C ALA A 16 -35.44 11.16 24.88
N VAL A 17 -34.20 11.64 24.98
CA VAL A 17 -33.37 11.95 23.82
C VAL A 17 -33.06 10.61 23.16
N THR A 18 -33.91 10.22 22.21
CA THR A 18 -33.58 9.17 21.25
C THR A 18 -32.44 9.69 20.40
N LEU A 19 -31.20 9.47 20.84
CA LEU A 19 -30.03 9.62 20.00
C LEU A 19 -30.25 8.70 18.78
N PRO A 20 -30.25 9.21 17.54
CA PRO A 20 -30.19 8.33 16.39
C PRO A 20 -28.89 7.54 16.53
N ARG A 21 -29.01 6.22 16.72
CA ARG A 21 -27.91 5.31 16.43
C ARG A 21 -27.57 5.57 14.97
N LEU A 22 -26.48 6.30 14.72
CA LEU A 22 -25.82 6.30 13.43
C LEU A 22 -25.51 4.83 13.15
N ALA A 23 -26.34 4.18 12.35
CA ALA A 23 -25.94 2.96 11.68
C ALA A 23 -24.70 3.37 10.89
N ALA A 24 -23.53 2.93 11.33
CA ALA A 24 -22.33 3.03 10.52
C ALA A 24 -22.68 2.35 9.20
N ALA A 25 -22.87 3.14 8.15
CA ALA A 25 -23.11 2.60 6.83
C ALA A 25 -21.88 1.74 6.53
N ALA A 26 -22.09 0.42 6.39
CA ALA A 26 -21.02 -0.48 6.01
C ALA A 26 -20.35 0.11 4.77
N GLU A 27 -19.04 0.31 4.84
CA GLU A 27 -18.31 0.92 3.74
C GLU A 27 -18.58 0.15 2.45
N PRO A 28 -18.79 0.85 1.33
CA PRO A 28 -19.23 0.20 0.11
C PRO A 28 -18.14 -0.73 -0.39
N LEU A 29 -18.50 -2.00 -0.52
CA LEU A 29 -17.69 -2.99 -1.22
C LEU A 29 -17.54 -2.54 -2.68
N ALA A 30 -16.31 -2.22 -3.08
CA ALA A 30 -16.01 -1.84 -4.46
C ALA A 30 -16.04 -3.07 -5.36
N PHE A 31 -15.43 -4.18 -4.92
CA PHE A 31 -15.42 -5.46 -5.63
C PHE A 31 -15.48 -6.65 -4.69
N ALA A 32 -16.44 -7.54 -4.91
CA ALA A 32 -16.56 -8.82 -4.22
C ALA A 32 -15.65 -9.88 -4.88
N ASP A 33 -14.36 -9.85 -4.57
CA ASP A 33 -13.40 -10.90 -4.95
C ASP A 33 -12.68 -11.42 -3.70
N PRO A 34 -13.22 -12.45 -3.03
CA PRO A 34 -12.64 -12.97 -1.79
C PRO A 34 -11.25 -13.59 -1.98
N ALA A 35 -10.82 -13.80 -3.23
CA ALA A 35 -9.49 -14.30 -3.57
C ALA A 35 -8.55 -13.18 -4.05
N ALA A 36 -8.89 -11.90 -3.84
CA ALA A 36 -7.97 -10.81 -4.13
C ALA A 36 -6.71 -10.91 -3.24
N THR A 37 -5.52 -10.64 -3.78
CA THR A 37 -4.26 -10.68 -2.97
C THR A 37 -3.35 -9.46 -3.10
N GLU A 38 -3.53 -8.64 -4.14
CA GLU A 38 -2.75 -7.41 -4.40
C GLU A 38 -3.69 -6.42 -5.12
N ILE A 39 -3.53 -5.12 -4.91
CA ILE A 39 -4.36 -4.07 -5.52
C ILE A 39 -3.52 -2.86 -5.97
N ALA A 40 -3.88 -2.28 -7.11
CA ALA A 40 -3.42 -0.97 -7.55
C ALA A 40 -4.58 -0.16 -8.12
N ALA A 41 -4.54 1.17 -7.97
CA ALA A 41 -5.60 2.07 -8.43
C ALA A 41 -5.01 3.34 -9.05
N LEU A 42 -5.60 3.79 -10.16
CA LEU A 42 -5.26 5.05 -10.82
C LEU A 42 -6.33 5.43 -11.86
N ASP A 43 -6.78 6.69 -11.85
CA ASP A 43 -7.66 7.31 -12.86
C ASP A 43 -8.96 6.54 -13.11
N GLY A 44 -9.66 6.16 -12.04
CA GLY A 44 -10.89 5.38 -12.11
C GLY A 44 -10.69 3.92 -12.54
N SER A 45 -9.44 3.46 -12.63
CA SER A 45 -9.10 2.06 -12.91
C SER A 45 -8.52 1.39 -11.67
N ILE A 46 -8.92 0.15 -11.43
CA ILE A 46 -8.47 -0.65 -10.29
C ILE A 46 -8.05 -2.01 -10.81
N ALA A 47 -6.79 -2.38 -10.60
CA ALA A 47 -6.23 -3.66 -10.98
C ALA A 47 -5.94 -4.50 -9.73
N TRP A 48 -6.17 -5.80 -9.81
CA TRP A 48 -5.87 -6.71 -8.69
C TRP A 48 -5.45 -8.09 -9.17
N ALA A 49 -4.75 -8.81 -8.31
CA ALA A 49 -4.50 -10.23 -8.46
C ALA A 49 -5.62 -11.04 -7.79
N SER A 50 -6.14 -12.06 -8.47
CA SER A 50 -7.23 -12.92 -8.01
C SER A 50 -6.80 -14.40 -8.04
N GLY A 51 -6.92 -15.09 -6.92
CA GLY A 51 -6.55 -16.49 -6.73
C GLY A 51 -5.94 -16.75 -5.35
N PRO A 52 -5.59 -18.00 -5.02
CA PRO A 52 -4.92 -18.30 -3.76
C PRO A 52 -3.57 -17.55 -3.68
N ARG A 53 -3.14 -17.16 -2.46
CA ARG A 53 -1.86 -16.47 -2.24
C ARG A 53 -0.65 -17.25 -2.78
N THR A 54 -0.75 -18.56 -2.76
CA THR A 54 0.18 -19.49 -3.42
C THR A 54 -0.60 -20.41 -4.35
N GLY A 55 -0.47 -20.21 -5.66
CA GLY A 55 -1.16 -21.04 -6.66
C GLY A 55 -1.57 -20.23 -7.89
N PRO A 56 -2.39 -20.78 -8.79
CA PRO A 56 -2.73 -20.12 -10.04
C PRO A 56 -3.56 -18.85 -9.79
N GLN A 57 -2.91 -17.70 -9.92
CA GLN A 57 -3.52 -16.37 -9.89
C GLN A 57 -3.72 -15.81 -11.30
N ARG A 58 -4.71 -14.93 -11.44
CA ARG A 58 -5.01 -14.14 -12.64
C ARG A 58 -4.99 -12.65 -12.30
N LEU A 59 -4.65 -11.81 -13.28
CA LEU A 59 -4.80 -10.36 -13.17
C LEU A 59 -6.19 -9.93 -13.65
N MET A 60 -6.84 -9.12 -12.83
CA MET A 60 -8.15 -8.53 -13.05
C MET A 60 -8.00 -7.02 -13.13
N ILE A 61 -8.92 -6.38 -13.86
CA ILE A 61 -9.01 -4.93 -13.93
C ILE A 61 -10.47 -4.50 -14.02
N HIS A 62 -10.80 -3.46 -13.27
CA HIS A 62 -12.00 -2.68 -13.40
C HIS A 62 -11.67 -1.35 -14.04
N THR A 63 -12.49 -0.95 -15.00
CA THR A 63 -12.44 0.36 -15.67
C THR A 63 -13.87 0.84 -15.90
N ALA A 64 -14.05 2.01 -16.53
CA ALA A 64 -15.36 2.48 -16.95
C ALA A 64 -16.14 1.49 -17.85
N SER A 65 -15.45 0.58 -18.57
CA SER A 65 -16.10 -0.46 -19.39
C SER A 65 -16.48 -1.73 -18.61
N GLY A 66 -16.22 -1.76 -17.30
CA GLY A 66 -16.53 -2.86 -16.41
C GLY A 66 -15.31 -3.67 -15.97
N THR A 67 -15.59 -4.79 -15.31
CA THR A 67 -14.59 -5.70 -14.73
C THR A 67 -14.27 -6.85 -15.69
N ARG A 68 -12.99 -7.10 -15.91
CA ARG A 68 -12.50 -8.17 -16.80
C ARG A 68 -11.11 -8.65 -16.39
N ARG A 69 -10.64 -9.74 -17.01
CA ARG A 69 -9.23 -10.13 -16.94
C ARG A 69 -8.38 -9.12 -17.70
N VAL A 70 -7.17 -8.85 -17.20
CA VAL A 70 -6.18 -8.07 -17.96
C VAL A 70 -5.85 -8.83 -19.25
N PRO A 71 -6.06 -8.25 -20.45
CA PRO A 71 -5.81 -8.93 -21.71
C PRO A 71 -4.36 -9.42 -21.81
N GLY A 72 -4.16 -10.65 -22.31
CA GLY A 72 -2.82 -11.20 -22.54
C GLY A 72 -2.00 -11.54 -21.28
N ALA A 73 -2.51 -11.23 -20.07
CA ALA A 73 -1.89 -11.63 -18.81
C ALA A 73 -2.14 -13.13 -18.56
N PRO A 74 -1.08 -13.97 -18.44
CA PRO A 74 -1.24 -15.40 -18.23
C PRO A 74 -1.64 -15.72 -16.79
N LEU A 75 -1.85 -16.99 -16.48
CA LEU A 75 -1.83 -17.43 -15.09
C LEU A 75 -0.40 -17.43 -14.55
N ALA A 76 -0.25 -17.19 -13.26
CA ALA A 76 1.04 -17.24 -12.56
C ALA A 76 0.88 -17.89 -11.18
N VAL A 77 1.98 -18.35 -10.57
CA VAL A 77 1.96 -18.85 -9.18
C VAL A 77 1.72 -17.73 -8.17
N GLY A 78 2.03 -16.50 -8.59
CA GLY A 78 1.73 -15.29 -7.85
C GLY A 78 1.97 -14.07 -8.71
N TYR A 79 1.17 -13.04 -8.48
CA TYR A 79 1.43 -11.67 -8.88
C TYR A 79 1.77 -10.87 -7.63
N ARG A 80 2.75 -9.97 -7.74
CA ARG A 80 3.24 -9.15 -6.61
C ARG A 80 3.57 -7.74 -7.05
N SER A 81 3.56 -6.79 -6.12
CA SER A 81 4.00 -5.42 -6.34
C SER A 81 3.26 -4.80 -7.53
N LEU A 82 1.93 -4.89 -7.54
CA LEU A 82 1.13 -4.27 -8.58
C LEU A 82 1.25 -2.75 -8.50
N ASP A 83 1.47 -2.08 -9.63
CA ASP A 83 1.38 -0.62 -9.76
C ASP A 83 0.64 -0.25 -11.04
N LEU A 84 -0.27 0.71 -10.93
CA LEU A 84 -0.86 1.39 -12.09
C LEU A 84 -0.17 2.74 -12.25
N GLY A 85 0.35 3.00 -13.44
CA GLY A 85 1.08 4.22 -13.77
C GLY A 85 0.63 4.80 -15.10
N ARG A 86 1.42 5.75 -15.62
CA ARG A 86 1.19 6.33 -16.95
C ARG A 86 2.40 6.12 -17.85
N ASP A 87 2.18 5.82 -19.12
CA ASP A 87 3.24 5.86 -20.12
C ASP A 87 3.52 7.27 -20.63
N ASP A 88 4.52 7.40 -21.52
CA ASP A 88 4.95 8.65 -22.13
C ASP A 88 3.86 9.38 -22.92
N HIS A 89 2.86 8.67 -23.41
CA HIS A 89 1.67 9.20 -24.09
C HIS A 89 0.52 9.50 -23.11
N GLY A 90 0.69 9.19 -21.82
CA GLY A 90 -0.31 9.36 -20.78
C GLY A 90 -1.30 8.19 -20.65
N GLY A 91 -1.12 7.12 -21.43
CA GLY A 91 -1.90 5.90 -21.35
C GLY A 91 -1.66 5.15 -20.03
N LEU A 92 -2.69 4.46 -19.54
CA LEU A 92 -2.60 3.67 -18.32
C LEU A 92 -1.70 2.45 -18.56
N VAL A 93 -0.81 2.16 -17.61
CA VAL A 93 0.08 1.01 -17.68
C VAL A 93 0.07 0.26 -16.36
N LEU A 94 0.00 -1.07 -16.42
CA LEU A 94 0.11 -1.93 -15.27
C LEU A 94 1.53 -2.53 -15.22
N SER A 95 2.20 -2.35 -14.09
CA SER A 95 3.47 -2.97 -13.77
C SER A 95 3.27 -3.98 -12.66
N TYR A 96 3.95 -5.12 -12.73
CA TYR A 96 3.85 -6.19 -11.74
C TYR A 96 5.06 -7.11 -11.78
N GLN A 97 5.30 -7.82 -10.70
CA GLN A 97 6.14 -9.00 -10.69
C GLN A 97 5.28 -10.24 -10.94
N ARG A 98 5.69 -11.04 -11.94
CA ARG A 98 5.07 -12.33 -12.23
C ARG A 98 5.96 -13.46 -11.74
N CYS A 99 5.46 -14.24 -10.80
CA CYS A 99 6.20 -15.30 -10.13
C CYS A 99 5.90 -16.67 -10.77
N ARG A 100 6.96 -17.39 -11.14
CA ARG A 100 6.90 -18.79 -11.59
C ARG A 100 7.01 -19.76 -10.41
N THR A 101 7.72 -19.34 -9.37
CA THR A 101 7.81 -19.98 -8.05
C THR A 101 7.74 -18.87 -7.00
N LEU A 102 7.73 -19.22 -5.71
CA LEU A 102 7.72 -18.21 -4.63
C LEU A 102 8.92 -17.26 -4.64
N SER A 103 10.05 -17.67 -5.23
CA SER A 103 11.30 -16.90 -5.28
C SER A 103 11.70 -16.45 -6.69
N ALA A 104 11.14 -17.05 -7.75
CA ALA A 104 11.49 -16.73 -9.13
C ALA A 104 10.43 -15.83 -9.77
N CYS A 105 10.60 -14.52 -9.61
CA CYS A 105 9.72 -13.50 -10.17
C CYS A 105 10.41 -12.66 -11.26
N ALA A 106 9.62 -12.19 -12.22
CA ALA A 106 10.10 -11.29 -13.26
C ALA A 106 9.18 -10.07 -13.37
N ALA A 107 9.76 -8.88 -13.32
CA ALA A 107 9.03 -7.62 -13.52
C ALA A 107 8.53 -7.50 -14.98
N ARG A 108 7.27 -7.10 -15.13
CA ARG A 108 6.56 -6.96 -16.40
C ARG A 108 5.81 -5.65 -16.42
N ARG A 109 5.65 -5.14 -17.64
CA ARG A 109 4.83 -3.99 -17.99
C ARG A 109 3.75 -4.45 -18.97
N ASP A 110 2.52 -4.03 -18.76
CA ASP A 110 1.35 -4.34 -19.58
C ASP A 110 0.61 -3.05 -19.92
N ASP A 111 0.30 -2.83 -21.19
CA ASP A 111 -0.44 -1.66 -21.65
C ASP A 111 -1.96 -1.82 -21.48
N LEU A 112 -2.42 -2.92 -20.87
CA LEU A 112 -3.82 -3.27 -20.65
C LEU A 112 -4.63 -3.52 -21.95
N HIS A 113 -3.92 -3.58 -23.08
CA HIS A 113 -4.43 -3.87 -24.42
C HIS A 113 -3.87 -5.19 -24.98
N GLY A 114 -3.19 -5.98 -24.15
CA GLY A 114 -2.67 -7.30 -24.52
C GLY A 114 -1.21 -7.29 -24.91
N HIS A 115 -0.54 -6.13 -24.88
CA HIS A 115 0.89 -6.03 -25.12
C HIS A 115 1.65 -5.99 -23.81
N ARG A 116 2.53 -6.98 -23.64
CA ARG A 116 3.41 -7.10 -22.47
C ARG A 116 4.86 -7.00 -22.87
N SER A 117 5.63 -6.29 -22.06
CA SER A 117 7.08 -6.20 -22.18
C SER A 117 7.79 -6.49 -20.84
N SER A 118 9.09 -6.80 -20.93
CA SER A 118 9.98 -6.82 -19.77
C SER A 118 10.68 -5.47 -19.64
N PHE A 119 10.99 -5.09 -18.41
CA PHE A 119 11.93 -4.00 -18.17
C PHE A 119 13.34 -4.43 -18.53
N ARG A 120 14.01 -3.66 -19.40
CA ARG A 120 15.39 -3.90 -19.84
C ARG A 120 16.29 -2.77 -19.34
N GLY A 121 17.53 -3.11 -18.98
CA GLY A 121 18.55 -2.11 -18.61
C GLY A 121 18.25 -1.29 -17.34
N LEU A 122 17.42 -1.83 -16.43
CA LEU A 122 17.21 -1.24 -15.09
C LEU A 122 18.10 -1.89 -14.03
N ALA A 123 18.24 -3.22 -14.09
CA ALA A 123 19.12 -3.97 -13.21
C ALA A 123 20.48 -4.24 -13.90
N PRO A 124 21.59 -3.67 -13.41
CA PRO A 124 22.92 -4.01 -13.89
C PRO A 124 23.36 -5.41 -13.42
N ALA A 125 24.49 -5.90 -13.93
CA ALA A 125 25.04 -7.20 -13.52
C ALA A 125 25.24 -7.29 -12.00
N GLY A 126 24.85 -8.44 -11.43
CA GLY A 126 24.87 -8.67 -9.98
C GLY A 126 23.73 -8.02 -9.21
N CYS A 127 22.73 -7.44 -9.89
CA CYS A 127 21.56 -6.85 -9.27
C CYS A 127 20.25 -7.44 -9.82
N THR A 128 19.21 -7.40 -8.99
CA THR A 128 17.84 -7.79 -9.32
C THR A 128 16.87 -6.69 -8.91
N LEU A 129 15.75 -6.59 -9.63
CA LEU A 129 14.64 -5.72 -9.23
C LEU A 129 13.92 -6.37 -8.04
N THR A 130 13.77 -5.64 -6.94
CA THR A 130 13.05 -6.13 -5.75
C THR A 130 11.55 -5.91 -5.86
N THR A 131 11.13 -4.89 -6.61
CA THR A 131 9.73 -4.54 -6.86
C THR A 131 9.41 -4.56 -8.35
N ALA A 132 8.13 -4.45 -8.71
CA ALA A 132 7.79 -3.97 -10.04
C ALA A 132 8.19 -2.49 -10.15
N PRO A 133 8.76 -2.04 -11.28
CA PRO A 133 9.02 -0.63 -11.48
C PRO A 133 7.72 0.18 -11.62
N ALA A 134 7.59 1.24 -10.83
CA ALA A 134 6.49 2.20 -10.94
C ALA A 134 6.76 3.20 -12.06
N ILE A 135 5.78 3.45 -12.94
CA ILE A 135 5.97 4.24 -14.17
C ILE A 135 5.13 5.52 -14.13
N TRP A 136 5.78 6.66 -14.39
CA TRP A 136 5.08 7.91 -14.62
C TRP A 136 5.65 8.68 -15.80
N ARG A 137 4.98 8.56 -16.94
CA ARG A 137 5.40 9.08 -18.22
C ARG A 137 6.79 8.56 -18.61
N TYR A 138 7.73 9.47 -18.83
CA TYR A 138 9.12 9.18 -19.14
C TYR A 138 9.97 8.84 -17.90
N ARG A 139 9.36 8.62 -16.73
CA ARG A 139 10.06 8.32 -15.48
C ARG A 139 9.70 6.93 -14.98
N VAL A 140 10.66 6.30 -14.34
CA VAL A 140 10.49 5.02 -13.66
C VAL A 140 11.18 5.06 -12.29
N ALA A 141 10.53 4.50 -11.28
CA ALA A 141 11.10 4.27 -9.96
C ALA A 141 11.10 2.78 -9.64
N TYR A 142 12.14 2.27 -8.99
CA TYR A 142 12.27 0.84 -8.74
C TYR A 142 13.25 0.55 -7.60
N GLY A 143 13.00 -0.53 -6.87
CA GLY A 143 13.96 -1.10 -5.93
C GLY A 143 15.00 -1.97 -6.62
N LEU A 144 16.26 -1.88 -6.18
CA LEU A 144 17.33 -2.80 -6.55
C LEU A 144 17.91 -3.48 -5.32
N PHE A 145 18.11 -4.78 -5.44
CA PHE A 145 18.99 -5.55 -4.57
C PHE A 145 20.22 -5.95 -5.38
N CYS A 146 21.40 -5.64 -4.87
CA CYS A 146 22.66 -5.97 -5.48
C CYS A 146 23.47 -6.84 -4.53
N ALA A 147 24.12 -7.87 -5.06
CA ALA A 147 25.01 -8.72 -4.30
C ALA A 147 26.42 -8.71 -4.89
N GLN A 148 27.42 -8.66 -4.02
CA GLN A 148 28.83 -8.81 -4.34
C GLN A 148 29.43 -9.89 -3.45
N ALA A 149 30.03 -10.92 -4.06
CA ALA A 149 30.62 -12.06 -3.35
C ALA A 149 29.66 -12.72 -2.32
N GLY A 150 28.38 -12.85 -2.68
CA GLY A 150 27.36 -13.48 -1.84
C GLY A 150 26.84 -12.62 -0.69
N ARG A 151 27.27 -11.36 -0.58
CA ARG A 151 26.80 -10.38 0.42
C ARG A 151 26.07 -9.24 -0.26
N GLU A 152 25.13 -8.62 0.44
CA GLU A 152 24.46 -7.42 -0.06
C GLU A 152 25.47 -6.28 -0.27
N ASP A 153 25.42 -5.65 -1.44
CA ASP A 153 26.11 -4.40 -1.72
C ASP A 153 25.20 -3.22 -1.41
N GLN A 154 25.24 -2.75 -0.16
CA GLN A 154 24.43 -1.63 0.31
C GLN A 154 24.67 -0.30 -0.44
N ARG A 155 25.80 -0.16 -1.16
CA ARG A 155 26.08 1.04 -1.96
C ARG A 155 25.28 1.02 -3.27
N ARG A 156 25.03 -0.18 -3.81
CA ARG A 156 24.29 -0.40 -5.06
C ARG A 156 22.83 -0.82 -4.84
N SER A 157 22.47 -1.31 -3.67
CA SER A 157 21.08 -1.60 -3.29
C SER A 157 20.31 -0.33 -2.88
N GLY A 158 19.01 -0.33 -3.09
CA GLY A 158 18.09 0.71 -2.64
C GLY A 158 17.12 1.19 -3.71
N LEU A 159 16.54 2.37 -3.49
CA LEU A 159 15.58 3.00 -4.38
C LEU A 159 16.29 3.75 -5.50
N TYR A 160 15.91 3.48 -6.74
CA TYR A 160 16.40 4.16 -7.94
C TYR A 160 15.28 4.85 -8.67
N VAL A 161 15.61 5.98 -9.28
CA VAL A 161 14.77 6.67 -10.27
C VAL A 161 15.54 6.84 -11.56
N LYS A 162 14.85 6.75 -12.70
CA LYS A 162 15.42 6.98 -14.01
C LYS A 162 14.41 7.74 -14.87
N ALA A 163 14.88 8.76 -15.58
CA ALA A 163 14.13 9.37 -16.67
C ALA A 163 14.65 8.86 -18.02
N VAL A 164 13.81 8.87 -19.05
CA VAL A 164 14.25 8.59 -20.42
C VAL A 164 15.39 9.55 -20.79
N GLY A 165 16.46 9.00 -21.37
CA GLY A 165 17.65 9.76 -21.74
C GLY A 165 18.61 10.07 -20.58
N THR A 166 18.31 9.70 -19.34
CA THR A 166 19.20 9.92 -18.19
C THR A 166 19.76 8.63 -17.62
N ALA A 167 20.92 8.73 -16.98
CA ALA A 167 21.43 7.65 -16.14
C ALA A 167 20.47 7.39 -14.96
N PRO A 168 20.32 6.13 -14.51
CA PRO A 168 19.66 5.84 -13.26
C PRO A 168 20.35 6.55 -12.10
N ARG A 169 19.55 7.08 -11.16
CA ARG A 169 20.03 7.75 -9.97
C ARG A 169 19.46 7.08 -8.74
N ARG A 170 20.34 6.74 -7.79
CA ARG A 170 19.94 6.25 -6.48
C ARG A 170 19.38 7.41 -5.65
N ILE A 171 18.23 7.21 -5.02
CA ILE A 171 17.70 8.12 -4.02
C ILE A 171 18.46 7.90 -2.71
N ALA A 172 18.91 8.98 -2.09
CA ALA A 172 19.54 8.90 -0.77
C ALA A 172 18.53 8.30 0.23
N ARG A 173 18.99 7.36 1.05
CA ARG A 173 18.16 6.77 2.11
C ARG A 173 17.84 7.83 3.17
N PRO A 174 16.68 7.75 3.84
CA PRO A 174 16.43 8.50 5.07
C PRO A 174 17.53 8.21 6.10
N SER A 175 17.86 9.19 6.95
CA SER A 175 18.91 9.03 7.97
C SER A 175 18.66 7.85 8.91
N GLU A 176 17.40 7.64 9.31
CA GLU A 176 17.00 6.51 10.18
C GLU A 176 17.19 5.16 9.46
N VAL A 177 16.70 5.03 8.23
CA VAL A 177 16.91 3.84 7.38
C VAL A 177 18.41 3.57 7.19
N ALA A 178 19.21 4.61 6.95
CA ALA A 178 20.65 4.48 6.80
C ALA A 178 21.35 4.07 8.12
N ARG A 179 20.89 4.58 9.26
CA ARG A 179 21.41 4.25 10.60
C ARG A 179 21.25 2.76 10.90
N TYR A 180 20.13 2.15 10.51
CA TYR A 180 19.88 0.72 10.68
C TYR A 180 20.41 -0.14 9.52
N GLY A 181 21.13 0.44 8.56
CA GLY A 181 21.73 -0.31 7.45
C GLY A 181 20.74 -0.83 6.41
N ILE A 182 19.45 -0.49 6.50
CA ILE A 182 18.39 -1.05 5.66
C ILE A 182 18.56 -0.58 4.21
N SER A 183 18.62 -1.50 3.26
CA SER A 183 18.67 -1.19 1.82
C SER A 183 17.69 -1.96 0.95
N SER A 184 17.00 -2.94 1.52
CA SER A 184 15.92 -3.66 0.84
C SER A 184 14.71 -2.74 0.66
N VAL A 185 14.25 -2.64 -0.58
CA VAL A 185 13.05 -1.87 -0.97
C VAL A 185 11.97 -2.87 -1.37
N THR A 186 10.87 -2.92 -0.64
CA THR A 186 9.82 -3.94 -0.81
C THR A 186 8.60 -3.43 -1.55
N SER A 187 8.38 -2.12 -1.59
CA SER A 187 7.35 -1.48 -2.41
C SER A 187 7.82 -0.11 -2.93
N VAL A 188 7.32 0.29 -4.10
CA VAL A 188 7.62 1.57 -4.75
C VAL A 188 6.37 2.10 -5.44
N ASP A 189 6.10 3.39 -5.28
CA ASP A 189 5.10 4.13 -6.06
C ASP A 189 5.75 5.41 -6.63
N LEU A 190 5.29 5.83 -7.81
CA LEU A 190 5.71 7.02 -8.50
C LEU A 190 4.49 7.77 -9.06
N ARG A 191 4.31 9.02 -8.61
CA ARG A 191 3.29 9.94 -9.09
C ARG A 191 3.92 11.28 -9.44
N ALA A 192 3.81 11.70 -10.70
CA ALA A 192 4.43 12.92 -11.21
C ALA A 192 5.95 12.98 -10.95
N THR A 193 6.36 13.77 -9.98
CA THR A 193 7.76 13.94 -9.55
C THR A 193 7.98 13.49 -8.10
N THR A 194 7.03 12.75 -7.55
CA THR A 194 7.04 12.25 -6.18
C THR A 194 7.19 10.74 -6.21
N VAL A 195 8.17 10.23 -5.47
CA VAL A 195 8.43 8.81 -5.30
C VAL A 195 8.22 8.44 -3.84
N ALA A 196 7.62 7.28 -3.62
CA ALA A 196 7.54 6.67 -2.32
C ALA A 196 8.12 5.26 -2.35
N ALA A 197 8.56 4.79 -1.20
CA ALA A 197 9.06 3.44 -1.04
C ALA A 197 8.85 2.94 0.39
N ILE A 198 8.74 1.61 0.52
CA ILE A 198 8.96 0.91 1.78
C ILE A 198 10.38 0.38 1.79
N TYR A 199 11.14 0.77 2.82
CA TYR A 199 12.43 0.16 3.16
C TYR A 199 12.18 -0.83 4.29
N SER A 200 12.55 -2.09 4.12
CA SER A 200 12.17 -3.14 5.08
C SER A 200 13.30 -4.13 5.35
N ASP A 201 13.48 -4.40 6.64
CA ASP A 201 14.27 -5.47 7.24
C ASP A 201 13.56 -5.79 8.58
N ILE A 202 14.30 -5.99 9.69
CA ILE A 202 13.76 -5.99 11.06
C ILE A 202 12.88 -4.75 11.32
N TYR A 203 13.27 -3.59 10.81
CA TYR A 203 12.43 -2.38 10.82
C TYR A 203 11.94 -2.05 9.43
N SER A 204 10.72 -1.55 9.34
CA SER A 204 10.11 -1.10 8.10
C SER A 204 9.76 0.38 8.15
N TYR A 205 10.26 1.14 7.18
CA TYR A 205 10.05 2.58 7.06
C TYR A 205 9.33 2.90 5.76
N ALA A 206 8.23 3.64 5.86
CA ALA A 206 7.59 4.26 4.72
C ALA A 206 8.23 5.62 4.47
N ALA A 207 8.64 5.88 3.24
CA ALA A 207 9.35 7.10 2.86
C ALA A 207 8.77 7.73 1.60
N ILE A 208 8.80 9.06 1.54
CA ILE A 208 8.39 9.88 0.40
C ILE A 208 9.43 10.96 0.12
N SER A 209 9.74 11.18 -1.15
CA SER A 209 10.63 12.25 -1.60
C SER A 209 10.25 12.74 -3.00
N GLY A 210 10.74 13.91 -3.36
CA GLY A 210 10.82 14.25 -4.78
C GLY A 210 11.83 13.35 -5.49
N ILE A 211 11.63 13.09 -6.78
CA ILE A 211 12.55 12.33 -7.63
C ILE A 211 13.94 12.97 -7.79
N TRP A 212 14.19 14.13 -7.19
CA TRP A 212 15.49 14.81 -7.12
C TRP A 212 16.22 14.53 -5.80
N GLY A 213 15.57 13.86 -4.84
CA GLY A 213 16.19 13.35 -3.61
C GLY A 213 16.38 14.38 -2.50
N GLY A 214 15.80 15.58 -2.62
CA GLY A 214 15.76 16.55 -1.53
C GLY A 214 14.63 16.24 -0.54
N GLY A 215 14.91 16.37 0.76
CA GLY A 215 13.89 16.36 1.81
C GLY A 215 13.08 15.08 1.90
N MET A 216 13.72 13.91 1.82
CA MET A 216 13.03 12.64 2.03
C MET A 216 12.47 12.59 3.45
N ARG A 217 11.15 12.42 3.54
CA ARG A 217 10.44 12.24 4.81
C ARG A 217 10.16 10.76 4.97
N ALA A 218 10.48 10.23 6.14
CA ALA A 218 10.20 8.84 6.47
C ALA A 218 9.61 8.76 7.86
N PHE A 219 8.92 7.67 8.13
CA PHE A 219 8.48 7.29 9.46
C PHE A 219 8.57 5.78 9.61
N LEU A 220 8.84 5.32 10.83
CA LEU A 220 8.72 3.91 11.19
C LEU A 220 7.26 3.48 11.02
N ALA A 221 7.03 2.50 10.16
CA ALA A 221 5.72 1.95 9.84
C ALA A 221 5.50 0.57 10.46
N GLY A 222 6.56 -0.21 10.68
CA GLY A 222 6.49 -1.52 11.36
C GLY A 222 7.84 -1.95 11.89
N ALA A 223 7.83 -2.88 12.85
CA ALA A 223 9.02 -3.52 13.40
C ALA A 223 8.71 -4.99 13.71
N SER A 224 9.65 -5.88 13.41
CA SER A 224 9.59 -7.30 13.75
C SER A 224 10.66 -7.59 14.80
N GLU A 225 10.29 -7.47 16.07
CA GLU A 225 11.19 -7.60 17.21
C GLU A 225 10.56 -8.42 18.34
N GLY A 226 11.31 -9.40 18.86
CA GLY A 226 10.88 -10.20 20.01
C GLY A 226 9.62 -11.01 19.72
N GLU A 227 8.52 -10.67 20.41
CA GLU A 227 7.21 -11.32 20.27
C GLU A 227 6.23 -10.53 19.38
N SER A 228 6.72 -9.46 18.73
CA SER A 228 5.97 -8.65 17.77
C SER A 228 6.51 -8.86 16.37
N ASP A 229 5.62 -9.12 15.40
CA ASP A 229 5.94 -9.22 13.99
C ASP A 229 5.04 -8.27 13.19
N ALA A 230 5.61 -7.18 12.67
CA ALA A 230 4.88 -6.23 11.85
C ALA A 230 5.52 -6.02 10.48
N HIS A 231 4.75 -6.27 9.41
CA HIS A 231 5.17 -6.02 8.03
C HIS A 231 4.42 -4.84 7.45
N VAL A 232 4.94 -4.28 6.35
CA VAL A 232 4.33 -3.13 5.68
C VAL A 232 3.95 -3.53 4.26
N PRO A 233 2.85 -4.29 4.09
CA PRO A 233 2.50 -4.86 2.80
C PRO A 233 2.01 -3.84 1.78
N GLY A 234 1.41 -2.73 2.23
CA GLY A 234 0.77 -1.76 1.34
C GLY A 234 1.46 -0.40 1.31
N LEU A 235 1.54 0.20 0.11
CA LEU A 235 2.08 1.54 -0.14
C LEU A 235 1.30 2.20 -1.26
N ALA A 236 0.88 3.45 -1.08
CA ALA A 236 0.28 4.22 -2.16
C ALA A 236 0.59 5.72 -2.05
N LEU A 237 0.73 6.37 -3.20
CA LEU A 237 0.79 7.81 -3.35
C LEU A 237 -0.55 8.35 -3.86
N GLY A 238 -1.18 9.16 -3.02
CA GLY A 238 -2.38 9.92 -3.37
C GLY A 238 -2.09 11.25 -4.05
N SER A 239 -3.18 11.93 -4.42
CA SER A 239 -3.14 13.31 -4.89
C SER A 239 -2.40 14.24 -3.91
N GLY A 240 -1.72 15.26 -4.42
CA GLY A 240 -0.97 16.22 -3.58
C GLY A 240 0.27 15.64 -2.89
N GLY A 241 0.71 14.42 -3.22
CA GLY A 241 1.85 13.78 -2.59
C GLY A 241 1.56 13.27 -1.18
N VAL A 242 0.32 12.85 -0.93
CA VAL A 242 -0.05 12.13 0.29
C VAL A 242 0.54 10.72 0.21
N LEU A 243 1.35 10.36 1.21
CA LEU A 243 1.87 9.00 1.37
C LEU A 243 0.92 8.21 2.26
N TRP A 244 0.53 7.03 1.79
CA TRP A 244 -0.19 6.03 2.55
C TRP A 244 0.66 4.78 2.71
N ALA A 245 0.62 4.17 3.89
CA ALA A 245 1.23 2.88 4.15
C ALA A 245 0.28 2.03 4.99
N LEU A 246 0.21 0.74 4.71
CA LEU A 246 -0.51 -0.24 5.51
C LEU A 246 0.50 -1.13 6.21
N THR A 247 0.32 -1.30 7.51
CA THR A 247 1.06 -2.26 8.34
C THR A 247 0.12 -3.35 8.79
N ASP A 248 0.52 -4.62 8.65
CA ASP A 248 -0.07 -5.74 9.37
C ASP A 248 0.81 -6.04 10.59
N ALA A 249 0.21 -6.26 11.75
CA ALA A 249 0.95 -6.46 13.00
C ALA A 249 0.37 -7.61 13.82
N GLU A 250 1.25 -8.51 14.24
CA GLU A 250 0.97 -9.64 15.13
C GLU A 250 1.75 -9.45 16.42
N HIS A 251 1.09 -9.61 17.57
CA HIS A 251 1.73 -9.61 18.89
C HIS A 251 1.27 -10.83 19.68
N ALA A 252 2.17 -11.45 20.42
CA ALA A 252 1.83 -12.61 21.24
C ALA A 252 0.71 -12.28 22.24
N GLY A 253 -0.45 -12.92 22.07
CA GLY A 253 -1.60 -12.76 22.95
C GLY A 253 -2.57 -11.65 22.56
N ASP A 254 -2.27 -10.85 21.53
CA ASP A 254 -3.17 -9.82 21.02
C ASP A 254 -3.83 -10.24 19.68
N PRO A 255 -5.01 -9.68 19.34
CA PRO A 255 -5.60 -9.87 18.03
C PRO A 255 -4.69 -9.31 16.92
N LEU A 256 -4.82 -9.88 15.71
CA LEU A 256 -4.16 -9.32 14.52
C LEU A 256 -4.62 -7.88 14.27
N GLU A 257 -3.68 -6.98 14.09
CA GLU A 257 -3.94 -5.57 13.84
C GLU A 257 -3.54 -5.17 12.43
N ALA A 258 -4.31 -4.25 11.83
CA ALA A 258 -3.91 -3.58 10.61
C ALA A 258 -3.92 -2.07 10.85
N ILE A 259 -2.84 -1.37 10.53
CA ILE A 259 -2.67 0.07 10.79
C ILE A 259 -2.46 0.79 9.47
N ILE A 260 -3.34 1.75 9.17
CA ILE A 260 -3.19 2.63 8.01
C ILE A 260 -2.53 3.93 8.47
N PHE A 261 -1.36 4.22 7.92
CA PHE A 261 -0.66 5.49 8.10
C PHE A 261 -0.92 6.43 6.94
N ARG A 262 -1.05 7.72 7.25
CA ARG A 262 -1.14 8.80 6.27
C ARG A 262 -0.14 9.90 6.62
N LEU A 263 0.68 10.29 5.65
CA LEU A 263 1.59 11.43 5.75
C LEU A 263 1.22 12.49 4.70
N ILE A 264 0.78 13.66 5.16
CA ILE A 264 0.43 14.83 4.34
C ILE A 264 1.13 16.07 4.88
N GLY A 265 1.90 16.78 4.05
CA GLY A 265 2.52 18.04 4.47
C GLY A 265 3.49 17.95 5.68
N GLY A 266 3.86 16.74 6.13
CA GLY A 266 4.64 16.53 7.35
C GLY A 266 3.81 16.10 8.56
N CYS A 267 2.47 16.23 8.49
CA CYS A 267 1.55 15.67 9.47
C CYS A 267 1.38 14.16 9.19
N ARG A 268 1.75 13.35 10.18
CA ARG A 268 1.53 11.89 10.20
C ARG A 268 0.33 11.57 11.10
N SER A 269 -0.72 11.02 10.51
CA SER A 269 -1.87 10.46 11.20
C SER A 269 -1.96 8.95 10.96
N HIS A 270 -2.63 8.21 11.84
CA HIS A 270 -2.87 6.78 11.65
C HIS A 270 -4.27 6.38 12.12
N GLU A 271 -4.73 5.25 11.63
CA GLU A 271 -5.96 4.57 12.03
C GLU A 271 -5.63 3.10 12.31
N VAL A 272 -6.12 2.58 13.43
CA VAL A 272 -5.96 1.16 13.81
C VAL A 272 -7.26 0.45 13.48
N MET A 273 -7.17 -0.59 12.65
CA MET A 273 -8.28 -1.44 12.25
C MET A 273 -8.20 -2.74 13.07
N GLN A 274 -9.15 -2.91 13.97
CA GLN A 274 -9.21 -4.12 14.78
C GLN A 274 -9.81 -5.25 13.96
N THR A 275 -9.09 -6.36 13.92
CA THR A 275 -9.63 -7.60 13.40
C THR A 275 -10.44 -8.29 14.50
N PRO A 276 -11.69 -8.74 14.25
CA PRO A 276 -12.37 -9.62 15.17
C PRO A 276 -11.55 -10.89 15.44
N GLU A 277 -11.34 -11.24 16.71
CA GLU A 277 -10.53 -12.38 17.17
C GLU A 277 -10.85 -13.69 16.44
N ALA A 278 -12.11 -13.90 16.05
CA ALA A 278 -12.58 -15.13 15.43
C ALA A 278 -12.12 -15.35 13.97
N SER A 279 -11.52 -14.35 13.31
CA SER A 279 -11.21 -14.44 11.88
C SER A 279 -9.84 -15.04 11.55
N GLY A 280 -8.85 -14.91 12.45
CA GLY A 280 -7.48 -15.37 12.19
C GLY A 280 -6.79 -14.72 10.97
N THR A 281 -7.29 -13.59 10.48
CA THR A 281 -6.77 -12.89 9.28
C THR A 281 -6.77 -11.38 9.50
N TYR A 282 -5.74 -10.65 9.06
CA TYR A 282 -5.72 -9.19 9.16
C TYR A 282 -6.95 -8.51 8.54
N ALA A 283 -7.40 -7.40 9.14
CA ALA A 283 -8.51 -6.59 8.63
C ALA A 283 -8.27 -6.06 7.20
N ALA A 284 -7.02 -5.74 6.86
CA ALA A 284 -6.59 -5.44 5.50
C ALA A 284 -5.18 -5.99 5.24
N THR A 285 -4.88 -6.35 3.99
CA THR A 285 -3.56 -6.89 3.60
C THR A 285 -2.89 -6.13 2.46
N ASP A 286 -3.56 -5.15 1.85
CA ASP A 286 -2.99 -4.24 0.87
C ASP A 286 -3.85 -2.97 0.74
N ILE A 287 -3.30 -1.89 0.18
CA ILE A 287 -3.99 -0.63 -0.06
C ILE A 287 -3.65 -0.04 -1.44
N ALA A 288 -4.59 0.71 -2.01
CA ALA A 288 -4.36 1.48 -3.22
C ALA A 288 -5.10 2.82 -3.17
N VAL A 289 -4.64 3.82 -3.94
CA VAL A 289 -5.25 5.16 -3.95
C VAL A 289 -5.54 5.63 -5.36
N ASP A 290 -6.78 6.09 -5.58
CA ASP A 290 -7.18 6.80 -6.79
C ASP A 290 -7.65 8.23 -6.44
N GLY A 291 -6.82 9.22 -6.75
CA GLY A 291 -7.06 10.60 -6.38
C GLY A 291 -7.09 10.81 -4.87
N THR A 292 -8.28 10.89 -4.29
CA THR A 292 -8.54 11.00 -2.84
C THR A 292 -9.21 9.76 -2.26
N ARG A 293 -9.54 8.77 -3.08
CA ARG A 293 -10.19 7.52 -2.66
C ARG A 293 -9.13 6.51 -2.25
N LEU A 294 -9.21 6.04 -1.02
CA LEU A 294 -8.39 4.96 -0.51
C LEU A 294 -9.18 3.66 -0.63
N TYR A 295 -8.54 2.64 -1.19
CA TYR A 295 -9.06 1.29 -1.24
C TYR A 295 -8.22 0.40 -0.34
N GLU A 296 -8.88 -0.55 0.30
CA GLU A 296 -8.24 -1.62 1.06
C GLU A 296 -8.61 -2.98 0.47
N LEU A 297 -7.68 -3.92 0.59
CA LEU A 297 -7.91 -5.31 0.30
C LEU A 297 -8.21 -6.05 1.60
N VAL A 298 -9.44 -6.53 1.75
CA VAL A 298 -9.94 -7.29 2.90
C VAL A 298 -9.92 -8.79 2.57
N PRO A 299 -9.09 -9.59 3.26
CA PRO A 299 -9.03 -11.04 3.06
C PRO A 299 -10.40 -11.72 3.15
N GLY A 300 -10.68 -12.63 2.21
CA GLY A 300 -11.94 -13.38 2.19
C GLY A 300 -13.18 -12.56 1.80
N VAL A 301 -13.03 -11.26 1.51
CA VAL A 301 -14.13 -10.38 1.09
C VAL A 301 -13.86 -9.76 -0.29
N GLY A 302 -12.70 -9.12 -0.45
CA GLY A 302 -12.33 -8.39 -1.67
C GLY A 302 -11.90 -6.96 -1.40
N ILE A 303 -12.30 -6.03 -2.27
CA ILE A 303 -11.79 -4.66 -2.27
C ILE A 303 -12.88 -3.72 -1.76
N ARG A 304 -12.57 -2.90 -0.76
CA ARG A 304 -13.48 -1.90 -0.18
C ARG A 304 -12.94 -0.50 -0.36
N LEU A 305 -13.84 0.48 -0.36
CA LEU A 305 -13.49 1.88 -0.23
C LEU A 305 -13.34 2.19 1.27
N HIS A 306 -12.16 2.62 1.70
CA HIS A 306 -11.86 2.94 3.09
C HIS A 306 -12.13 4.41 3.42
N ALA A 307 -12.97 4.69 4.41
CA ALA A 307 -13.23 6.03 4.92
C ALA A 307 -12.28 6.36 6.08
N PHE A 308 -11.04 6.73 5.71
CA PHE A 308 -9.97 6.96 6.69
C PHE A 308 -10.38 7.97 7.79
N THR A 309 -10.39 7.48 9.03
CA THR A 309 -10.76 8.22 10.23
C THR A 309 -9.61 8.16 11.23
N PRO A 310 -8.74 9.19 11.28
CA PRO A 310 -7.51 9.10 12.07
C PRO A 310 -7.82 9.00 13.57
N SER A 311 -7.25 8.01 14.25
CA SER A 311 -7.33 7.81 15.71
C SER A 311 -6.65 8.95 16.47
N ALA A 312 -5.64 9.57 15.86
CA ALA A 312 -4.98 10.77 16.35
C ALA A 312 -4.65 11.69 15.18
N GLY A 313 -5.07 12.94 15.31
CA GLY A 313 -4.70 14.01 14.39
C GLY A 313 -3.33 14.60 14.72
N CYS A 314 -2.78 15.28 13.73
CA CYS A 314 -1.89 16.42 13.90
C CYS A 314 -2.64 17.66 13.40
#